data_AF-A0A9N7LIX4-F1
#
_entry.id   AF-A0A9N7LIX4-F1
#
_cell.length_a   1.000
_cell.length_b   1.000
_cell.length_c   1.000
_cell.angle_alpha   90.00
_cell.angle_beta   90.00
_cell.angle_gamma   90.00
#
_symmetry.space_group_name_H-M   'P 1'
#
loop_
_entity.id
_entity.type
_entity.pdbx_description
1 polymer ?
#
loop_
_entity_poly.entity_id
_entity_poly.type
_entity_poly.pdbx_seq_one_letter_code
_entity_poly.pdbx_strand_id
1 'polypeptide(L)' 'MILEGAAQVLDDDTAVHHLGPGEGFGEQAILRDVPRTATVRAVGDTTLVAVDREAFQRARR' A
#
# COMPACT_ATOMS: atom_id res chain seq x y z
N MET A 1 -1.15 -0.78 5.88
CA MET A 1 0.07 -1.37 6.46
C MET A 1 -0.17 -2.86 6.64
N ILE A 2 0.83 -3.68 6.35
CA ILE A 2 0.77 -5.13 6.50
C ILE A 2 0.95 -5.47 7.98
N LEU A 3 0.01 -6.22 8.54
CA LEU A 3 0.13 -6.77 9.89
C LEU A 3 0.74 -8.17 9.84
N GLU A 4 0.26 -9.00 8.90
CA GLU A 4 0.71 -10.38 8.67
C GLU A 4 0.64 -10.69 7.18
N GLY A 5 1.48 -11.62 6.70
CA GLY A 5 1.57 -11.98 5.29
C GLY A 5 2.55 -11.09 4.51
N ALA A 6 2.39 -11.06 3.18
CA ALA A 6 3.28 -10.33 2.28
C ALA A 6 2.54 -9.87 1.02
N ALA A 7 3.08 -8.84 0.37
CA ALA A 7 2.59 -8.37 -0.92
C ALA A 7 3.75 -8.02 -1.86
N GLN A 8 3.47 -7.92 -3.14
CA GLN A 8 4.41 -7.45 -4.16
C GLN A 8 3.85 -6.21 -4.84
N VAL A 9 4.73 -5.26 -5.13
CA VAL A 9 4.45 -4.10 -5.97
C VAL A 9 4.80 -4.46 -7.41
N LEU A 10 3.87 -4.22 -8.32
CA LEU A 10 3.96 -4.54 -9.72
C LEU A 10 3.99 -3.25 -10.55
N ASP A 11 4.90 -3.22 -11.52
CA ASP A 11 4.96 -2.26 -12.61
C ASP A 11 4.82 -3.04 -13.92
N ASP A 12 3.78 -2.77 -14.71
CA ASP A 12 3.40 -3.55 -15.90
C ASP A 12 3.49 -5.08 -15.69
N ASP A 13 2.82 -5.57 -14.64
CA ASP A 13 2.82 -6.98 -14.18
C ASP A 13 4.16 -7.57 -13.75
N THR A 14 5.24 -6.79 -13.79
CA THR A 14 6.56 -7.19 -13.30
C THR A 14 6.71 -6.82 -11.83
N ALA A 15 7.07 -7.80 -10.98
CA ALA A 15 7.35 -7.54 -9.58
C ALA A 15 8.63 -6.71 -9.41
N VAL A 16 8.47 -5.49 -8.94
CA VAL A 16 9.58 -4.54 -8.70
C VAL A 16 9.93 -4.40 -7.22
N HIS A 17 9.02 -4.81 -6.32
CA HIS A 17 9.26 -4.73 -4.89
C HIS A 17 8.44 -5.75 -4.10
N HIS A 18 8.93 -6.16 -2.93
CA HIS A 18 8.22 -7.03 -1.98
C HIS A 18 8.02 -6.27 -0.67
N LEU A 19 6.85 -6.47 -0.06
CA LEU A 19 6.41 -5.84 1.17
C LEU A 19 6.08 -6.91 2.21
N GLY A 20 6.48 -6.68 3.46
CA GLY A 20 6.18 -7.53 4.61
C GLY A 20 5.56 -6.77 5.79
N PRO A 21 5.41 -7.44 6.94
CA PRO A 21 4.82 -6.84 8.13
C PRO A 21 5.50 -5.53 8.56
N GLY A 22 4.69 -4.54 8.92
CA GLY A 22 5.13 -3.18 9.27
C GLY A 22 5.20 -2.22 8.07
N GLU A 23 5.22 -2.73 6.84
CA GLU A 23 5.30 -1.87 5.65
C GLU A 23 3.93 -1.36 5.21
N GLY A 24 3.87 -0.09 4.81
CA GLY A 24 2.70 0.58 4.27
C GLY A 24 2.82 0.78 2.76
N PHE A 25 1.69 0.96 2.08
CA PHE A 25 1.65 1.30 0.66
C PHE A 25 0.39 2.10 0.33
N GLY A 26 0.42 2.80 -0.80
CA GLY A 26 -0.72 3.52 -1.35
C GLY A 26 -0.88 4.96 -0.84
N GLU A 27 0.06 5.46 -0.06
CA GLU A 27 0.08 6.83 0.46
C GLU A 27 0.44 7.87 -0.61
N GLN A 28 1.26 7.51 -1.62
CA GLN A 28 1.65 8.45 -2.69
C GLN A 28 0.44 9.07 -3.40
N ALA A 29 -0.58 8.26 -3.71
CA ALA A 29 -1.81 8.72 -4.36
C ALA A 29 -2.59 9.75 -3.53
N ILE A 30 -2.49 9.68 -2.20
CA ILE A 30 -3.12 10.64 -1.29
C ILE A 30 -2.24 11.88 -1.13
N LEU A 31 -0.93 11.70 -0.97
CA LEU A 31 0.02 12.78 -0.73
C LEU A 31 0.18 13.71 -1.93
N ARG A 32 0.12 13.15 -3.14
CA ARG A 32 0.34 13.89 -4.39
C ARG A 32 -0.95 14.18 -5.16
N ASP A 33 -2.09 13.68 -4.66
CA ASP A 33 -3.39 13.76 -5.31
C ASP A 33 -3.37 13.27 -6.77
N VAL A 34 -2.77 12.10 -6.97
CA VAL A 34 -2.63 11.43 -8.28
C VAL A 34 -3.29 10.04 -8.24
N PRO A 35 -3.63 9.45 -9.41
CA PRO A 35 -4.08 8.07 -9.50
C PRO A 35 -3.07 7.06 -8.88
N ARG A 36 -3.51 5.82 -8.69
CA ARG A 36 -2.62 4.73 -8.28
C ARG A 36 -1.51 4.56 -9.34
N THR A 37 -0.26 4.62 -8.90
CA THR A 37 0.92 4.57 -9.77
C THR A 37 1.51 3.16 -9.93
N ALA A 38 1.06 2.21 -9.12
CA ALA A 38 1.51 0.82 -9.15
C ALA A 38 0.38 -0.09 -8.67
N THR A 39 0.44 -1.36 -9.07
CA THR A 39 -0.45 -2.40 -8.54
C THR A 39 0.22 -3.08 -7.36
N VAL A 40 -0.53 -3.32 -6.28
CA VAL A 40 -0.04 -4.14 -5.16
C VAL A 40 -0.88 -5.41 -5.10
N ARG A 41 -0.21 -6.57 -5.11
CA ARG A 41 -0.85 -7.89 -5.11
C ARG A 41 -0.39 -8.67 -3.89
N ALA A 42 -1.33 -9.23 -3.13
CA ALA A 42 -1.00 -10.10 -2.01
C ALA A 42 -0.26 -11.36 -2.49
N VAL A 43 0.69 -11.85 -1.68
CA VAL A 43 1.39 -13.11 -1.88
C VAL A 43 0.87 -14.08 -0.81
N GLY A 44 -0.29 -14.68 -1.09
CA GLY A 44 -1.03 -15.51 -0.14
C GLY A 44 -1.90 -14.68 0.82
N ASP A 45 -2.36 -15.33 1.90
CA ASP A 45 -3.21 -14.70 2.90
C ASP A 45 -2.46 -13.55 3.60
N THR A 46 -3.07 -12.37 3.58
CA THR A 46 -2.44 -11.14 4.07
C THR A 46 -3.44 -10.30 4.85
N THR A 47 -3.07 -9.92 6.07
CA THR A 47 -3.89 -9.09 6.95
C THR A 47 -3.35 -7.66 6.91
N LEU A 48 -4.24 -6.71 6.64
CA LEU A 48 -3.90 -5.29 6.54
C LEU A 48 -4.65 -4.48 7.58
N VAL A 49 -4.00 -3.43 8.10
CA VAL A 49 -4.70 -2.27 8.64
C VAL A 49 -4.80 -1.20 7.56
N ALA A 50 -6.02 -0.72 7.34
CA ALA A 50 -6.32 0.33 6.37
C ALA A 50 -6.77 1.60 7.10
N VAL A 51 -6.40 2.75 6.53
CA VAL A 51 -6.82 4.06 6.98
C VAL A 51 -7.48 4.76 5.80
N ASP A 52 -8.66 5.32 6.01
CA ASP A 52 -9.36 6.07 4.96
C ASP A 52 -8.62 7.38 4.62
N ARG A 53 -8.92 7.95 3.44
CA ARG A 53 -8.25 9.16 2.94
C ARG A 53 -8.40 10.34 3.89
N GLU A 54 -9.60 10.55 4.46
CA GLU A 54 -9.87 11.69 5.32
C GLU A 54 -9.13 11.58 6.66
N ALA A 55 -9.16 10.39 7.27
CA ALA A 55 -8.42 10.07 8.49
C ALA A 55 -6.91 10.25 8.28
N PHE A 56 -6.37 9.77 7.17
CA PHE A 56 -4.96 9.96 6.83
C PHE A 56 -4.61 11.45 6.68
N GLN A 57 -5.44 12.23 5.99
CA GLN A 57 -5.23 13.67 5.83
C GLN A 57 -5.37 14.45 7.15
N ARG A 58 -6.26 14.03 8.06
CA ARG A 58 -6.40 14.64 9.40
C ARG A 58 -5.18 14.34 10.27
N ALA A 59 -4.70 13.10 10.29
CA ALA A 59 -3.57 12.68 11.12
C ALA A 59 -2.23 13.32 10.71
N ARG A 60 -2.17 13.92 9.51
CA ARG A 60 -0.99 14.61 8.98
C ARG A 60 -0.98 16.12 9.26
N ARG A 61 -2.05 16.67 9.84
CA ARG A 61 -2.11 18.10 10.23
C ARG A 61 -1.49 18.33 11.59
#